data_AF-A0A835WX59-F1
#
_entry.id   AF-A0A835WX59-F1
#
_cell.length_a   1.000
_cell.length_b   1.000
_cell.length_c   1.000
_cell.angle_alpha   90.00
_cell.angle_beta   90.00
_cell.angle_gamma   90.00
#
_symmetry.space_group_name_H-M   'P 1'
#
loop_
_entity.id
_entity.type
_entity.pdbx_description
1 polymer ?
#
loop_
_entity_poly.entity_id
_entity_poly.type
_entity_poly.pdbx_seq_one_letter_code
_entity_poly.pdbx_strand_id
1 'polypeptide(L)'
;MCEAMNCTCICSYDVGIAGLHRIFPILKKFTKNEIDVIIVVAGMEGALATLVSSLVDVPVIGVPTSVGYGYGEKGIAALASMLQSCALGLSVVNIDNGIGAGAVASNIANRAYRKSAKC
;
A
#
# COMPACT_ATOMS: atom_id res chain seq x y z
N MET A 1 7.55 9.50 6.61
CA MET A 1 7.90 10.11 5.31
C MET A 1 6.76 10.95 4.76
N CYS A 2 5.56 10.38 4.57
CA CYS A 2 4.43 11.13 4.01
C CYS A 2 4.09 12.44 4.76
N GLU A 3 4.00 12.38 6.09
CA GLU A 3 3.79 13.56 6.94
C GLU A 3 4.91 14.59 6.81
N ALA A 4 6.16 14.14 6.74
CA ALA A 4 7.32 15.02 6.53
C ALA A 4 7.31 15.72 5.17
N MET A 5 6.57 15.18 4.19
CA MET A 5 6.32 15.79 2.88
C MET A 5 4.98 16.54 2.81
N ASN A 6 4.39 16.87 3.96
CA ASN A 6 3.13 17.60 4.11
C ASN A 6 1.89 16.89 3.53
N CYS A 7 1.86 15.55 3.56
CA CYS A 7 0.67 14.79 3.20
C CYS A 7 -0.10 14.34 4.45
N THR A 8 -1.42 14.45 4.42
CA THR A 8 -2.32 13.87 5.42
C THR A 8 -2.30 12.35 5.31
N CYS A 9 -2.17 11.65 6.43
CA CYS A 9 -2.06 10.20 6.46
C CYS A 9 -3.19 9.59 7.29
N ILE A 10 -3.85 8.56 6.75
CA ILE A 10 -4.79 7.73 7.49
C ILE A 10 -4.23 6.32 7.54
N CYS A 11 -3.83 5.88 8.73
CA CYS A 11 -3.28 4.55 8.94
C CYS A 11 -4.34 3.58 9.47
N SER A 12 -4.21 2.30 9.15
CA SER A 12 -4.98 1.22 9.76
C SER A 12 -4.08 0.00 9.91
N TYR A 13 -4.25 -0.72 11.01
CA TYR A 13 -3.42 -1.85 11.42
C TYR A 13 -4.28 -3.09 11.61
N ASP A 14 -3.63 -4.24 11.80
CA ASP A 14 -4.31 -5.53 11.96
C ASP A 14 -5.21 -5.89 10.77
N VAL A 15 -4.65 -5.67 9.57
CA VAL A 15 -5.28 -5.99 8.29
C VAL A 15 -4.50 -7.13 7.66
N GLY A 16 -5.20 -8.18 7.26
CA GLY A 16 -4.55 -9.33 6.64
C GLY A 16 -5.54 -10.25 5.96
N ILE A 17 -5.01 -11.11 5.09
CA ILE A 17 -5.80 -12.07 4.30
C ILE A 17 -6.51 -13.09 5.20
N ALA A 18 -5.91 -13.48 6.33
CA ALA A 18 -6.57 -14.37 7.30
C ALA A 18 -7.86 -13.77 7.91
N GLY A 19 -8.06 -12.46 7.81
CA GLY A 19 -9.21 -11.74 8.34
C GLY A 19 -9.78 -10.75 7.33
N LEU A 20 -10.12 -11.20 6.13
CA LEU A 20 -10.63 -10.36 5.03
C LEU A 20 -11.78 -9.43 5.44
N HIS A 21 -12.67 -9.88 6.32
CA HIS A 21 -13.79 -9.07 6.81
C HIS A 21 -13.35 -7.75 7.46
N ARG A 22 -12.12 -7.69 7.99
CA ARG A 22 -11.53 -6.48 8.61
C ARG A 22 -11.08 -5.44 7.57
N ILE A 23 -10.91 -5.82 6.31
CA ILE A 23 -10.44 -4.92 5.25
C ILE A 23 -11.53 -4.00 4.73
N PHE A 24 -12.76 -4.50 4.57
CA PHE A 24 -13.84 -3.77 3.92
C PHE A 24 -14.22 -2.46 4.65
N PRO A 25 -14.30 -2.41 6.00
CA PRO A 25 -14.54 -1.16 6.71
C PRO A 25 -13.44 -0.12 6.48
N ILE A 26 -12.19 -0.58 6.34
CA ILE A 26 -11.02 0.28 6.12
C ILE A 26 -11.06 0.85 4.70
N LEU A 27 -11.31 0.00 3.69
CA LEU A 27 -11.46 0.47 2.31
C LEU A 27 -12.63 1.46 2.18
N LYS A 28 -13.77 1.18 2.82
CA LYS A 28 -14.90 2.13 2.86
C LYS A 28 -14.53 3.46 3.50
N LYS A 29 -13.71 3.44 4.57
CA LYS A 29 -13.15 4.66 5.17
C LYS A 29 -12.25 5.38 4.19
N PHE A 30 -11.36 4.68 3.48
CA PHE A 30 -10.44 5.28 2.51
C PHE A 30 -11.19 5.93 1.33
N THR A 31 -12.19 5.24 0.77
CA THR A 31 -13.06 5.79 -0.28
C THR A 31 -13.78 7.05 0.21
N LYS A 32 -14.33 7.04 1.43
CA LYS A 32 -15.02 8.21 2.00
C LYS A 32 -14.10 9.42 2.22
N ASN A 33 -12.80 9.19 2.45
CA ASN A 33 -11.82 10.26 2.63
C ASN A 33 -11.09 10.62 1.33
N GLU A 34 -11.53 10.10 0.19
CA GLU A 34 -10.98 10.41 -1.14
C GLU A 34 -9.44 10.27 -1.19
N ILE A 35 -8.91 9.15 -0.69
CA ILE A 35 -7.46 8.92 -0.63
C ILE A 35 -6.86 8.84 -2.04
N ASP A 36 -5.80 9.63 -2.30
CA ASP A 36 -5.12 9.69 -3.60
C ASP A 36 -4.23 8.48 -3.93
N VAL A 37 -3.70 7.80 -2.90
CA VAL A 37 -2.73 6.69 -3.03
C VAL A 37 -2.72 5.84 -1.76
N ILE A 38 -2.60 4.53 -1.90
CA ILE A 38 -2.58 3.60 -0.77
C ILE A 38 -1.21 2.93 -0.66
N ILE A 39 -0.66 2.87 0.55
CA ILE A 39 0.53 2.08 0.86
C ILE A 39 0.10 0.82 1.61
N VAL A 40 0.47 -0.35 1.09
CA VAL A 40 0.21 -1.64 1.74
C VAL A 40 1.52 -2.22 2.23
N VAL A 41 1.65 -2.33 3.54
CA VAL A 41 2.82 -2.92 4.21
C VAL A 41 2.45 -4.34 4.64
N ALA A 42 3.06 -5.36 4.03
CA ALA A 42 2.69 -6.76 4.29
C ALA A 42 3.88 -7.72 4.25
N GLY A 43 3.86 -8.67 5.19
CA GLY A 43 4.83 -9.78 5.28
C GLY A 43 4.21 -11.12 4.84
N MET A 44 4.81 -12.24 5.28
CA MET A 44 4.41 -13.60 4.88
C MET A 44 4.37 -13.75 3.34
N GLU A 45 3.25 -14.17 2.77
CA GLU A 45 3.03 -14.29 1.32
C GLU A 45 2.74 -12.95 0.61
N GLY A 46 2.68 -11.82 1.31
CA GLY A 46 2.53 -10.48 0.73
C GLY A 46 1.22 -10.22 -0.03
N ALA A 47 0.25 -11.14 0.02
CA ALA A 47 -0.95 -11.13 -0.83
C ALA A 47 -1.90 -9.95 -0.57
N LEU A 48 -1.76 -9.26 0.56
CA LEU A 48 -2.59 -8.10 0.91
C LEU A 48 -2.49 -6.98 -0.14
N ALA A 49 -1.30 -6.71 -0.68
CA ALA A 49 -1.09 -5.65 -1.66
C ALA A 49 -1.86 -5.92 -2.97
N THR A 50 -1.78 -7.16 -3.45
CA THR A 50 -2.53 -7.66 -4.62
C THR A 50 -4.04 -7.52 -4.43
N LEU A 51 -4.54 -7.95 -3.27
CA LEU A 51 -5.97 -7.86 -2.96
C LEU A 51 -6.45 -6.41 -2.94
N VAL A 52 -5.76 -5.53 -2.20
CA VAL A 52 -6.14 -4.12 -2.09
C VAL A 52 -6.13 -3.45 -3.47
N SER A 53 -5.10 -3.70 -4.27
CA SER A 53 -5.00 -3.16 -5.65
C SER A 53 -6.14 -3.60 -6.57
N SER A 54 -6.76 -4.74 -6.29
CA SER A 54 -7.89 -5.25 -7.08
C SER A 54 -9.24 -4.70 -6.62
N LEU A 55 -9.29 -4.01 -5.47
CA LEU A 55 -10.51 -3.50 -4.84
C LEU A 55 -10.60 -1.97 -4.85
N VAL A 56 -9.55 -1.28 -5.31
CA VAL A 56 -9.49 0.18 -5.31
C VAL A 56 -9.16 0.71 -6.71
N ASP A 57 -9.53 1.95 -6.96
CA ASP A 57 -9.33 2.69 -8.22
C ASP A 57 -8.17 3.69 -8.15
N VAL A 58 -7.39 3.67 -7.06
CA VAL A 58 -6.23 4.52 -6.82
C VAL A 58 -4.93 3.71 -6.81
N PRO A 59 -3.77 4.32 -7.12
CA PRO A 59 -2.49 3.60 -7.12
C PRO A 59 -2.20 2.95 -5.77
N VAL A 60 -1.67 1.72 -5.81
CA VAL A 60 -1.26 0.97 -4.63
C VAL A 60 0.25 0.75 -4.64
N ILE A 61 0.91 1.08 -3.54
CA ILE A 61 2.34 0.84 -3.34
C ILE A 61 2.51 -0.29 -2.33
N GLY A 62 2.96 -1.45 -2.78
CA GLY A 62 3.32 -2.59 -1.96
C GLY A 62 4.70 -2.43 -1.33
N VAL A 63 4.76 -2.53 -0.01
CA VAL A 63 5.99 -2.59 0.79
C VAL A 63 6.08 -3.98 1.40
N PRO A 64 6.88 -4.88 0.81
CA PRO A 64 7.13 -6.17 1.42
C PRO A 64 7.92 -5.95 2.72
N THR A 65 7.50 -6.58 3.82
CA THR A 65 8.24 -6.49 5.09
C THR A 65 9.11 -7.71 5.31
N SER A 66 10.20 -7.55 6.06
CA SER A 66 11.01 -8.69 6.50
C SER A 66 10.31 -9.57 7.54
N VAL A 67 9.12 -9.19 7.99
CA VAL A 67 8.33 -9.91 9.01
C VAL A 67 7.71 -11.15 8.39
N GLY A 68 7.97 -12.29 9.03
CA GLY A 68 7.47 -13.60 8.63
C GLY A 68 8.45 -14.69 9.01
N TYR A 69 8.04 -15.94 8.86
CA TYR A 69 8.86 -17.11 9.18
C TYR A 69 8.68 -18.20 8.12
N GLY A 70 9.61 -19.16 8.11
CA GLY A 70 9.54 -20.32 7.22
C GLY A 70 10.07 -20.04 5.82
N TYR A 71 9.48 -20.69 4.81
CA TYR A 71 9.96 -20.61 3.44
C TYR A 71 9.75 -19.21 2.85
N GLY A 72 10.84 -18.62 2.34
CA GLY A 72 10.81 -17.24 1.84
C GLY A 72 10.73 -16.18 2.94
N GLU A 73 11.28 -16.46 4.12
CA GLU A 73 11.49 -15.49 5.20
C GLU A 73 12.26 -14.22 4.77
N LYS A 74 12.41 -13.26 5.70
CA LYS A 74 13.06 -11.96 5.48
C LYS A 74 12.44 -11.17 4.32
N GLY A 75 11.15 -11.39 4.07
CA GLY A 75 10.38 -10.69 3.04
C GLY A 75 10.58 -11.20 1.63
N ILE A 76 11.32 -12.29 1.42
CA ILE A 76 11.57 -12.86 0.08
C ILE A 76 10.27 -13.33 -0.56
N ALA A 77 9.43 -14.06 0.19
CA ALA A 77 8.12 -14.51 -0.28
C ALA A 77 7.20 -13.32 -0.59
N ALA A 78 7.12 -12.34 0.31
CA ALA A 78 6.31 -11.14 0.11
C ALA A 78 6.76 -10.36 -1.13
N LEU A 79 8.06 -10.13 -1.31
CA LEU A 79 8.60 -9.43 -2.47
C LEU A 79 8.30 -10.18 -3.78
N ALA A 80 8.60 -11.48 -3.82
CA ALA A 80 8.37 -12.29 -5.01
C ALA A 80 6.88 -12.33 -5.40
N SER A 81 6.00 -12.51 -4.41
CA SER A 81 4.55 -12.53 -4.59
C SER A 81 4.02 -11.19 -5.09
N MET A 82 4.44 -10.07 -4.49
CA MET A 82 4.01 -8.74 -4.93
C MET A 82 4.49 -8.42 -6.35
N LEU A 83 5.74 -8.78 -6.71
CA LEU A 83 6.28 -8.55 -8.05
C LEU A 83 5.64 -9.43 -9.13
N GLN A 84 5.21 -10.64 -8.77
CA GLN A 84 4.50 -11.55 -9.69
C GLN A 84 3.00 -11.33 -9.75
N SER A 85 2.49 -10.34 -9.02
CA SER A 85 1.08 -10.02 -9.02
C SER A 85 0.61 -9.54 -10.39
N CYS A 86 -0.52 -10.07 -10.86
CA CYS A 86 -1.21 -9.57 -12.04
C CYS A 86 -2.16 -8.40 -11.74
N ALA A 87 -2.23 -7.92 -10.48
CA ALA A 87 -3.11 -6.83 -10.12
C ALA A 87 -2.66 -5.52 -10.79
N LEU A 88 -3.60 -4.88 -11.48
CA LEU A 88 -3.36 -3.58 -12.10
C LEU A 88 -3.27 -2.49 -11.02
N GLY A 89 -2.38 -1.52 -11.24
CA GLY A 89 -2.22 -0.37 -10.32
C GLY A 89 -1.30 -0.63 -9.12
N LEU A 90 -0.70 -1.82 -9.01
CA LEU A 90 0.28 -2.16 -7.97
C LEU A 90 1.71 -1.80 -8.42
N SER A 91 2.41 -1.01 -7.61
CA SER A 91 3.85 -0.79 -7.70
C SER A 91 4.53 -1.32 -6.44
N VAL A 92 5.72 -1.90 -6.56
CA VAL A 92 6.41 -2.56 -5.43
C VAL A 92 7.74 -1.89 -5.16
N VAL A 93 8.03 -1.63 -3.89
CA VAL A 93 9.34 -1.15 -3.44
C VAL A 93 10.17 -2.28 -2.83
N ASN A 94 11.44 -2.00 -2.55
CA ASN A 94 12.30 -2.94 -1.83
C ASN A 94 11.75 -3.30 -0.45
N ILE A 95 12.22 -4.44 0.07
CA ILE A 95 11.87 -4.94 1.41
C ILE A 95 12.17 -3.87 2.46
N ASP A 96 11.19 -3.64 3.34
CA ASP A 96 11.18 -2.63 4.41
C ASP A 96 11.38 -1.17 3.95
N ASN A 97 11.28 -0.89 2.65
CA ASN A 97 11.53 0.45 2.12
C ASN A 97 10.31 1.39 2.27
N GLY A 98 9.87 1.60 3.51
CA GLY A 98 8.79 2.53 3.85
C GLY A 98 9.11 3.99 3.50
N ILE A 99 10.39 4.37 3.48
CA ILE A 99 10.83 5.71 3.06
C ILE A 99 10.55 5.92 1.57
N GLY A 100 11.00 4.99 0.72
CA GLY A 100 10.76 5.05 -0.72
C GLY A 100 9.28 5.03 -1.06
N ALA A 101 8.51 4.15 -0.41
CA ALA A 101 7.06 4.10 -0.60
C ALA A 101 6.38 5.41 -0.22
N GLY A 102 6.72 5.98 0.95
CA GLY A 102 6.15 7.25 1.38
C GLY A 102 6.54 8.41 0.49
N ALA A 103 7.78 8.46 0.00
CA ALA A 103 8.23 9.51 -0.91
C ALA A 103 7.46 9.49 -2.24
N VAL A 104 7.28 8.30 -2.83
CA VAL A 104 6.51 8.14 -4.07
C VAL A 104 5.04 8.45 -3.84
N ALA A 105 4.43 7.96 -2.75
CA ALA A 105 3.05 8.26 -2.39
C ALA A 105 2.82 9.78 -2.25
N SER A 106 3.68 10.48 -1.52
CA SER A 106 3.58 11.93 -1.36
C SER A 106 3.72 12.68 -2.67
N ASN A 107 4.60 12.24 -3.58
CA ASN A 107 4.71 12.85 -4.90
C ASN A 107 3.42 12.68 -5.72
N ILE A 108 2.77 11.52 -5.64
CA ILE A 108 1.48 11.26 -6.28
C ILE A 108 0.40 12.18 -5.69
N ALA A 109 0.21 12.16 -4.38
CA ALA A 109 -0.80 12.97 -3.68
C ALA A 109 -0.61 14.48 -3.93
N ASN A 110 0.61 14.98 -3.80
CA ASN A 110 0.91 16.40 -4.07
C ASN A 110 0.69 16.79 -5.53
N ARG A 111 0.79 15.84 -6.48
CA ARG A 111 0.48 16.10 -7.88
C ARG A 111 -1.03 16.12 -8.14
N ALA A 112 -1.79 15.21 -7.51
CA ALA A 112 -3.24 15.20 -7.54
C ALA A 112 -3.82 16.50 -6.96
N TYR A 113 -3.37 16.91 -5.77
CA TYR A 113 -3.77 18.15 -5.10
C TYR A 113 -3.51 19.39 -5.96
N ARG A 114 -2.30 19.54 -6.53
CA ARG A 114 -1.96 20.67 -7.40
C ARG A 114 -2.80 20.74 -8.67
N LYS A 115 -3.29 19.62 -9.17
CA LYS A 115 -4.17 19.58 -10.35
C LYS A 115 -5.57 20.04 -9.98
N SER A 116 -6.09 19.59 -8.82
CA SER A 116 -7.39 20.04 -8.28
C SER A 116 -7.40 21.55 -8.01
N ALA A 117 -6.33 22.09 -7.40
CA ALA A 117 -6.23 23.52 -7.07
C ALA A 117 -6.08 24.47 -8.28
N LYS A 118 -5.91 23.93 -9.50
CA LYS A 118 -5.80 24.70 -10.74
C LYS A 118 -7.10 24.72 -11.58
N CYS A 119 -8.07 23.87 -11.23
CA CYS A 119 -9.40 23.88 -11.82
C CYS A 119 -10.31 24.83 -11.01
#